data_AF-A0A381R1C0-F1
#
_entry.id   AF-A0A381R1C0-F1
#
_cell.length_a   1.000
_cell.length_b   1.000
_cell.length_c   1.000
_cell.angle_alpha   90.00
_cell.angle_beta   90.00
_cell.angle_gamma   90.00
#
_symmetry.space_group_name_H-M   'P 1'
#
loop_
_entity.id
_entity.type
_entity.pdbx_description
1 polymer ?
#
loop_
_entity_poly.entity_id
_entity_poly.type
_entity_poly.pdbx_seq_one_letter_code
_entity_poly.pdbx_strand_id
1 'polypeptide(L)'
;MKYGYFDEDCELCEAARFTHWYYEDEICWIADCEACSTPMVVWKSHGTEPEPGEVDWMLERLTEVGLDRFGEGVASVDRTMRQVPDHFHAHLRDPHWLSRRWLEAPSKYSGVGGTRQFLK
;
A
#
# COMPACT_ATOMS: atom_id res chain seq x y z
N MET A 1 10.28 -20.53 -11.67
CA MET A 1 10.57 -19.42 -10.74
C MET A 1 10.71 -18.17 -11.57
N LYS A 2 9.65 -17.36 -11.70
CA LYS A 2 9.75 -16.03 -12.32
C LYS A 2 10.35 -15.13 -11.23
N TYR A 3 11.63 -14.82 -11.35
CA TYR A 3 12.26 -13.81 -10.51
C TYR A 3 11.66 -12.46 -10.90
N GLY A 4 10.99 -11.80 -9.96
CA GLY A 4 10.62 -10.40 -10.11
C GLY A 4 11.86 -9.55 -10.36
N TYR A 5 11.75 -8.53 -11.22
CA TYR A 5 12.81 -7.53 -11.35
C TYR A 5 12.89 -6.72 -10.05
N PHE A 6 14.10 -6.44 -9.57
CA PHE A 6 14.34 -5.59 -8.40
C PHE A 6 15.20 -4.42 -8.85
N ASP A 7 14.85 -3.22 -8.40
CA ASP A 7 15.62 -2.00 -8.63
C ASP A 7 16.12 -1.45 -7.29
N GLU A 8 17.44 -1.26 -7.17
CA GLU A 8 18.07 -0.76 -5.95
C GLU A 8 17.81 0.73 -5.69
N ASP A 9 17.44 1.49 -6.73
CA ASP A 9 17.12 2.91 -6.65
C ASP A 9 15.62 3.16 -6.42
N CYS A 10 14.81 2.09 -6.30
CA CYS A 10 13.36 2.20 -6.11
C CYS A 10 12.96 2.04 -4.64
N GLU A 11 12.37 3.10 -4.06
CA GLU A 11 11.88 3.13 -2.67
C GLU A 11 10.81 2.04 -2.38
N LEU A 12 10.05 1.64 -3.40
CA LEU A 12 9.04 0.57 -3.28
C LEU A 12 9.65 -0.84 -3.36
N CYS A 13 10.79 -1.01 -4.04
CA CYS A 13 11.59 -2.23 -3.99
C CYS A 13 12.25 -2.42 -2.62
N GLU A 14 12.74 -1.34 -2.00
CA GLU A 14 13.33 -1.38 -0.65
C GLU A 14 12.35 -1.94 0.38
N ALA A 15 11.05 -1.64 0.23
CA ALA A 15 9.98 -2.08 1.11
C ALA A 15 10.27 -1.74 2.60
N ALA A 16 10.80 -0.54 2.84
CA ALA A 16 11.18 -0.09 4.17
C ALA A 16 9.96 -0.02 5.11
N ARG A 17 10.12 -0.59 6.32
CA ARG A 17 9.01 -0.80 7.27
C ARG A 17 8.87 0.32 8.30
N PHE A 18 8.55 1.53 7.86
CA PHE A 18 8.41 2.68 8.77
C PHE A 18 6.96 3.16 8.99
N THR A 19 6.01 2.69 8.18
CA THR A 19 4.56 2.88 8.38
C THR A 19 3.89 1.60 8.90
N HIS A 20 2.58 1.62 9.14
CA HIS A 20 1.84 0.44 9.56
C HIS A 20 1.66 -0.55 8.41
N TRP A 21 2.04 -1.80 8.63
CA TRP A 21 1.94 -2.91 7.67
C TRP A 21 0.74 -3.79 8.00
N TYR A 22 -0.10 -4.05 7.00
CA TYR A 22 -1.32 -4.84 7.14
C TYR A 22 -1.13 -6.28 6.67
N TYR A 23 -0.35 -6.47 5.60
CA TYR A 23 -0.27 -7.74 4.90
C TYR A 23 1.01 -7.85 4.08
N GLU A 24 1.49 -9.08 3.90
CA GLU A 24 2.58 -9.41 2.99
C GLU A 24 2.50 -10.89 2.60
N ASP A 25 2.71 -11.18 1.32
CA ASP A 25 2.89 -12.53 0.79
C ASP A 25 3.97 -12.56 -0.31
N GLU A 26 4.02 -13.60 -1.12
CA GLU A 26 5.01 -13.72 -2.20
C GLU A 26 4.78 -12.75 -3.38
N ILE A 27 3.57 -12.20 -3.54
CA ILE A 27 3.19 -11.33 -4.67
C ILE A 27 3.30 -9.86 -4.28
N CYS A 28 2.83 -9.48 -3.09
CA CYS A 28 2.70 -8.08 -2.71
C CYS A 28 2.89 -7.82 -1.21
N TRP A 29 2.93 -6.54 -0.87
CA TRP A 29 2.79 -6.07 0.50
C TRP A 29 1.77 -4.92 0.56
N ILE A 30 1.14 -4.76 1.73
CA ILE A 30 0.16 -3.70 1.98
C ILE A 30 0.57 -2.95 3.25
N ALA A 31 0.75 -1.64 3.11
CA ALA A 31 1.10 -0.75 4.21
C ALA A 31 0.43 0.62 4.05
N ASP A 32 0.44 1.42 5.10
CA ASP A 32 0.10 2.84 4.99
C ASP A 32 1.11 3.56 4.09
N CYS A 33 0.61 4.27 3.08
CA CYS A 33 1.43 5.21 2.34
C CYS A 33 1.83 6.38 3.26
N GLU A 34 3.12 6.70 3.33
CA GLU A 34 3.61 7.81 4.13
C GLU A 34 2.97 9.15 3.72
N ALA A 35 2.84 9.38 2.41
CA ALA A 35 2.44 10.67 1.87
C ALA A 35 0.93 10.94 1.92
N CYS A 36 0.08 9.91 1.97
CA CYS A 36 -1.38 10.09 2.00
C CYS A 36 -2.08 9.45 3.19
N SER A 37 -1.35 8.71 4.03
CA SER A 37 -1.87 8.02 5.21
C SER A 37 -3.04 7.08 4.90
N THR A 38 -3.16 6.55 3.68
CA THR A 38 -4.14 5.50 3.34
C THR A 38 -3.42 4.19 2.97
N PRO A 39 -4.09 3.02 3.05
CA PRO A 39 -3.48 1.77 2.65
C PRO A 39 -3.08 1.82 1.17
N MET A 40 -1.90 1.28 0.86
CA MET A 40 -1.45 1.02 -0.49
C MET A 40 -0.96 -0.43 -0.60
N VAL A 41 -1.31 -1.07 -1.71
CA VAL A 41 -0.71 -2.34 -2.13
C VAL A 41 0.40 -2.05 -3.11
N VAL A 42 1.51 -2.78 -2.99
CA VAL A 42 2.66 -2.67 -3.86
C VAL A 42 3.06 -4.06 -4.32
N TRP A 43 3.25 -4.21 -5.63
CA TRP A 43 3.75 -5.46 -6.20
C TRP A 43 5.19 -5.69 -5.77
N LYS A 44 5.59 -6.91 -5.41
CA LYS A 44 6.98 -7.16 -4.97
C LYS A 44 7.98 -7.08 -6.12
N SER A 45 7.54 -7.35 -7.34
CA SER A 45 8.38 -7.13 -8.53
C SER A 45 8.31 -5.67 -8.94
N HIS A 46 9.44 -5.14 -9.41
CA HIS A 46 9.53 -3.86 -10.08
C HIS A 46 8.92 -3.95 -11.49
N GLY A 47 8.34 -2.84 -11.93
CA GLY A 47 7.62 -2.71 -13.19
C GLY A 47 6.15 -2.34 -12.99
N THR A 48 5.48 -1.98 -14.07
CA THR A 48 4.11 -1.43 -14.07
C THR A 48 3.05 -2.39 -14.58
N GLU A 49 3.46 -3.57 -15.07
CA GLU A 49 2.59 -4.56 -15.72
C GLU A 49 2.65 -5.92 -14.99
N PRO A 50 2.08 -6.04 -13.78
CA PRO A 50 1.88 -7.35 -13.15
C PRO A 50 0.97 -8.23 -14.02
N GLU A 51 1.08 -9.55 -13.86
CA GLU A 51 0.16 -10.47 -14.53
C GLU A 51 -1.28 -10.19 -14.08
N PRO A 52 -2.30 -10.34 -14.93
CA PRO A 52 -3.69 -10.01 -14.57
C PRO A 52 -4.18 -10.67 -13.27
N GLY A 53 -3.80 -11.93 -13.02
CA GLY A 53 -4.15 -12.63 -11.78
C GLY A 53 -3.45 -12.06 -10.53
N GLU A 54 -2.26 -11.48 -10.68
CA GLU A 54 -1.58 -10.79 -9.58
C GLU A 54 -2.24 -9.44 -9.30
N VAL A 55 -2.69 -8.72 -10.34
CA VAL A 55 -3.45 -7.47 -10.17
C VAL A 55 -4.73 -7.73 -9.39
N ASP A 56 -5.53 -8.72 -9.79
CA ASP A 56 -6.77 -9.06 -9.10
C ASP A 56 -6.52 -9.44 -7.63
N TRP A 57 -5.52 -10.28 -7.39
CA TRP A 57 -5.10 -10.67 -6.04
C TRP A 57 -4.72 -9.47 -5.17
N MET A 58 -3.88 -8.56 -5.69
CA MET A 58 -3.46 -7.36 -4.97
C MET A 58 -4.65 -6.45 -4.63
N LEU A 59 -5.58 -6.26 -5.57
CA LEU A 59 -6.74 -5.41 -5.35
C LEU A 59 -7.74 -6.03 -4.36
N GLU A 60 -7.89 -7.35 -4.36
CA GLU A 60 -8.72 -8.07 -3.39
C GLU A 60 -8.15 -7.89 -1.97
N ARG A 61 -6.86 -8.20 -1.76
CA ARG A 61 -6.18 -8.01 -0.47
C ARG A 61 -6.23 -6.55 0.01
N LEU A 62 -6.03 -5.59 -0.89
CA LEU A 62 -6.15 -4.17 -0.57
C LEU A 62 -7.56 -3.79 -0.10
N THR A 63 -8.58 -4.37 -0.75
CA THR A 63 -9.98 -4.10 -0.41
C THR A 63 -10.32 -4.65 0.97
N GLU A 64 -9.86 -5.86 1.32
CA GLU A 64 -10.05 -6.45 2.65
C GLU A 64 -9.46 -5.57 3.77
N VAL A 65 -8.21 -5.14 3.61
CA VAL A 65 -7.58 -4.18 4.53
C VAL A 65 -8.39 -2.89 4.63
N GLY A 66 -8.95 -2.46 3.51
CA GLY A 66 -9.85 -1.32 3.41
C GLY A 66 -11.14 -1.44 4.22
N LEU A 67 -11.80 -2.58 4.11
CA LEU A 67 -13.03 -2.88 4.82
C LEU A 67 -12.81 -2.83 6.32
N ASP A 68 -11.72 -3.43 6.81
CA ASP A 68 -11.36 -3.39 8.23
C ASP A 68 -11.06 -1.98 8.72
N ARG A 69 -10.44 -1.16 7.86
CA ARG A 69 -10.00 0.19 8.22
C ARG A 69 -11.10 1.24 8.17
N PHE A 70 -11.91 1.23 7.11
CA PHE A 70 -12.85 2.30 6.78
C PHE A 70 -14.31 1.87 6.88
N GLY A 71 -14.59 0.57 6.90
CA GLY A 71 -15.92 0.02 6.71
C GLY A 71 -16.30 -0.12 5.23
N GLU A 72 -17.39 -0.85 4.98
CA GLU A 72 -17.88 -1.16 3.64
C GLU A 72 -18.35 0.08 2.87
N GLY A 73 -17.97 0.17 1.59
CA GLY A 73 -18.43 1.23 0.67
C GLY A 73 -17.85 2.62 0.91
N VAL A 74 -16.90 2.77 1.85
CA VAL A 74 -16.34 4.08 2.21
C VAL A 74 -15.17 4.50 1.31
N ALA A 75 -14.37 3.55 0.80
CA ALA A 75 -13.15 3.87 0.07
C ALA A 75 -13.15 3.23 -1.34
N SER A 76 -12.36 3.79 -2.24
CA SER A 76 -12.21 3.31 -3.62
C SER A 76 -10.74 3.14 -4.01
N VAL A 77 -10.48 2.22 -4.94
CA VAL A 77 -9.13 1.94 -5.44
C VAL A 77 -8.70 3.04 -6.43
N ASP A 78 -7.52 3.63 -6.21
CA ASP A 78 -6.80 4.49 -7.14
C ASP A 78 -5.50 3.83 -7.56
N ARG A 79 -5.41 3.46 -8.85
CA ARG A 79 -4.23 2.81 -9.45
C ARG A 79 -3.24 3.79 -10.08
N THR A 80 -3.43 5.09 -9.88
CA THR A 80 -2.56 6.11 -10.49
C THR A 80 -1.21 6.15 -9.75
N MET A 81 -0.16 5.66 -10.40
CA MET A 81 1.22 5.67 -9.88
C MET A 81 1.85 7.05 -10.09
N ARG A 82 1.89 7.88 -9.04
CA ARG A 82 2.32 9.29 -9.15
C ARG A 82 3.78 9.52 -8.82
N GLN A 83 4.20 9.17 -7.59
CA GLN A 83 5.57 9.47 -7.13
C GLN A 83 6.59 8.43 -7.63
N VAL A 84 6.18 7.16 -7.68
CA VAL A 84 6.99 6.05 -8.20
C VAL A 84 6.26 5.46 -9.42
N PRO A 85 6.30 6.14 -10.58
CA PRO A 85 5.46 5.82 -11.73
C PRO A 85 5.86 4.54 -12.47
N ASP A 86 7.04 4.00 -12.20
CA ASP A 86 7.64 2.80 -12.81
C ASP A 86 7.43 1.51 -11.98
N HIS A 87 6.84 1.61 -10.79
CA HIS A 87 6.56 0.47 -9.93
C HIS A 87 5.07 0.39 -9.60
N PHE A 88 4.45 -0.74 -9.97
CA PHE A 88 3.04 -1.00 -9.72
C PHE A 88 2.67 -0.88 -8.25
N HIS A 89 1.77 0.07 -7.98
CA HIS A 89 1.11 0.20 -6.70
C HIS A 89 -0.27 0.82 -6.87
N ALA A 90 -1.16 0.52 -5.93
CA ALA A 90 -2.50 1.09 -5.88
C ALA A 90 -2.83 1.51 -4.45
N HIS A 91 -3.63 2.56 -4.32
CA HIS A 91 -4.07 3.09 -3.04
C HIS A 91 -5.55 2.82 -2.84
N LEU A 92 -5.97 2.59 -1.61
CA LEU A 92 -7.37 2.64 -1.25
C LEU A 92 -7.69 3.98 -0.58
N ARG A 93 -8.48 4.82 -1.24
CA ARG A 93 -8.73 6.20 -0.84
C ARG A 93 -10.15 6.39 -0.33
N ASP A 94 -10.31 6.83 0.90
CA ASP A 94 -11.58 7.33 1.43
C ASP A 94 -11.80 8.79 1.03
N PRO A 95 -13.03 9.35 1.05
CA PRO A 95 -13.32 10.74 0.68
C PRO A 95 -12.46 11.79 1.37
N HIS A 96 -11.92 11.51 2.56
CA HIS A 96 -11.11 12.44 3.32
C HIS A 96 -9.60 12.27 3.08
N TRP A 97 -9.16 11.41 2.17
CA TRP A 97 -7.73 11.11 1.96
C TRP A 97 -6.88 12.37 1.71
N LEU A 98 -7.42 13.37 0.99
CA LEU A 98 -6.74 14.64 0.74
C LEU A 98 -6.53 15.46 2.02
N SER A 99 -7.49 15.46 2.94
CA SER A 99 -7.34 16.17 4.21
C SER A 99 -6.44 15.39 5.18
N ARG A 100 -6.51 14.05 5.18
CA ARG A 100 -5.65 13.19 6.02
C ARG A 100 -4.16 13.39 5.73
N ARG A 101 -3.79 13.58 4.46
CA ARG A 101 -2.42 13.94 4.05
C ARG A 101 -1.81 15.09 4.86
N TRP A 102 -2.63 16.06 5.28
CA TRP A 102 -2.15 17.25 6.00
C TRP A 102 -2.42 17.22 7.50
N LEU A 103 -3.42 16.44 7.93
CA LEU A 103 -3.95 16.48 9.29
C LEU A 103 -3.52 15.28 10.14
N GLU A 104 -3.20 14.15 9.52
CA GLU A 104 -2.81 12.94 10.24
C GLU A 104 -1.29 12.82 10.27
N ALA A 105 -0.75 12.58 11.47
CA ALA A 105 0.59 12.05 11.57
C ALA A 105 0.60 10.67 10.88
N PRO A 106 1.63 10.37 10.05
CA PRO A 106 1.78 9.04 9.51
C PRO A 106 1.73 8.03 10.65
N SER A 107 1.01 6.94 10.44
CA SER A 107 1.00 5.83 11.37
C SER A 107 2.38 5.19 11.40
N LYS A 108 3.31 5.76 12.19
CA LYS A 108 4.66 5.21 12.31
C LYS A 108 4.59 3.90 13.10
N TYR A 109 5.44 2.98 12.69
CA TYR A 109 5.44 1.56 13.04
C TYR A 109 5.32 1.23 14.54
N SER A 110 4.50 0.22 14.87
CA SER A 110 4.34 -0.39 16.22
C SER A 110 4.61 -1.91 16.28
N GLY A 111 5.24 -2.50 15.26
CA GLY A 111 5.47 -3.95 15.16
C GLY A 111 4.70 -4.56 13.98
N VAL A 112 5.33 -5.48 13.23
CA VAL A 112 4.68 -6.21 12.12
C VAL A 112 3.48 -6.94 12.70
N GLY A 113 2.28 -6.69 12.16
CA GLY A 113 1.04 -7.31 12.65
C GLY A 113 0.58 -6.87 14.05
N GLY A 114 1.20 -5.83 14.62
CA GLY A 114 0.77 -5.22 15.88
C GLY A 114 -0.37 -4.22 15.69
N THR A 115 -1.07 -3.85 16.77
CA THR A 115 -2.12 -2.82 16.71
C THR A 115 -1.53 -1.49 16.24
N ARG A 116 -2.17 -0.86 15.24
CA ARG A 116 -1.83 0.48 14.74
C ARG A 116 -1.74 1.48 15.91
N GLN A 117 -0.62 2.18 16.04
CA GLN A 117 -0.47 3.28 16.98
C GLN A 117 -0.41 4.60 16.23
N PHE A 118 -1.31 5.52 16.55
CA PHE A 118 -1.18 6.90 16.11
C PHE A 118 -0.08 7.58 16.92
N LEU A 119 0.84 8.25 16.26
CA LEU A 119 1.77 9.14 16.96
C LEU A 119 0.97 10.33 17.51
N LYS A 120 1.19 10.63 18.80
CA LYS A 120 0.62 11.79 19.49
C LYS A 120 1.23 13.10 19.01
#